data_AF-A0A2S2QVM6-F1
#
_entry.id   AF-A0A2S2QVM6-F1
#
_cell.length_a   1.000
_cell.length_b   1.000
_cell.length_c   1.000
_cell.angle_alpha   90.00
_cell.angle_beta   90.00
_cell.angle_gamma   90.00
#
_symmetry.space_group_name_H-M   'P 1'
#
loop_
_entity.id
_entity.type
_entity.pdbx_description
1 polymer ?
#
loop_
_entity_poly.entity_id
_entity_poly.type
_entity_poly.pdbx_seq_one_letter_code
_entity_poly.pdbx_strand_id
1 'polypeptide(L)'
;KILHFYNAPTDICAKKIHKAVTEALGCIDAIRSITILPKKLPGAKCSTGLVEMKSVELAVKTIFILNHMSFESSKSRFPFITKLCFSKWSDIRRQSTGSSDLLLSITPCISSSLHNSEYAVSTAEYPIARTTLQTTGPDGASWTLWETKDIVTEAIDHVAVNLERPTDTSLNELRVTENPPTTLFTAPRQTNDKTS
;
A
#
# COMPACT_ATOMS: atom_id res chain seq x y z
N LYS A 1 -3.93 -15.80 -12.88
CA LYS A 1 -2.47 -15.90 -13.12
C LYS A 1 -1.64 -14.92 -12.28
N ILE A 2 -2.27 -14.00 -11.55
CA ILE A 2 -1.58 -13.03 -10.68
C ILE A 2 -1.34 -13.68 -9.31
N LEU A 3 -0.12 -13.56 -8.81
CA LEU A 3 0.28 -14.02 -7.49
C LEU A 3 0.39 -12.84 -6.54
N HIS A 4 -0.02 -13.04 -5.29
CA HIS A 4 0.19 -12.10 -4.19
C HIS A 4 1.32 -12.63 -3.32
N PHE A 5 2.38 -11.84 -3.16
CA PHE A 5 3.44 -12.12 -2.19
C PHE A 5 3.25 -11.34 -0.88
N TYR A 6 3.49 -12.01 0.23
CA TYR A 6 3.47 -11.44 1.57
C TYR A 6 4.77 -11.68 2.31
N ASN A 7 5.00 -10.89 3.36
CA ASN A 7 6.14 -11.03 4.25
C ASN A 7 7.49 -10.89 3.53
N ALA A 8 7.57 -10.03 2.52
CA ALA A 8 8.86 -9.67 1.91
C ALA A 8 9.58 -8.60 2.77
N PRO A 9 10.91 -8.46 2.67
CA PRO A 9 11.62 -7.34 3.29
C PRO A 9 11.07 -5.99 2.84
N THR A 10 11.13 -4.96 3.71
CA THR A 10 10.69 -3.60 3.32
C THR A 10 11.62 -2.92 2.31
N ASP A 11 12.83 -3.45 2.14
CA ASP A 11 13.84 -3.06 1.18
C ASP A 11 13.95 -4.03 0.00
N ILE A 12 12.94 -4.90 -0.19
CA ILE A 12 12.86 -5.77 -1.37
C ILE A 12 12.76 -4.91 -2.64
N CYS A 13 13.45 -5.32 -3.69
CA CYS A 13 13.31 -4.71 -5.01
C CYS A 13 12.78 -5.72 -6.02
N ALA A 14 12.03 -5.23 -7.01
CA ALA A 14 11.42 -6.09 -8.02
C ALA A 14 12.45 -6.90 -8.83
N LYS A 15 13.68 -6.39 -9.01
CA LYS A 15 14.76 -7.15 -9.66
C LYS A 15 15.13 -8.43 -8.89
N LYS A 16 15.15 -8.40 -7.55
CA LYS A 16 15.40 -9.59 -6.73
C LYS A 16 14.28 -10.63 -6.90
N ILE A 17 13.03 -10.18 -6.88
CA ILE A 17 11.85 -11.05 -7.11
C ILE A 17 11.91 -11.64 -8.52
N HIS A 18 12.14 -10.80 -9.53
CA HIS A 18 12.26 -11.25 -10.92
C HIS A 18 13.33 -12.33 -11.07
N LYS A 19 14.55 -12.04 -10.59
CA LYS A 19 15.67 -12.98 -10.63
C LYS A 19 15.29 -14.33 -10.00
N ALA A 20 14.77 -14.32 -8.77
CA ALA A 20 14.37 -15.52 -8.07
C ALA A 20 13.34 -16.36 -8.85
N VAL A 21 12.34 -15.71 -9.44
CA VAL A 21 11.31 -16.39 -10.25
C VAL A 21 11.90 -16.96 -11.53
N THR A 22 12.68 -16.18 -12.28
CA THR A 22 13.23 -16.63 -13.56
C THR A 22 14.26 -17.74 -13.40
N GLU A 23 15.07 -17.70 -12.34
CA GLU A 23 16.05 -18.74 -12.02
C GLU A 23 15.36 -20.05 -11.62
N ALA A 24 14.38 -19.98 -10.72
CA ALA A 24 13.65 -21.17 -10.27
C ALA A 24 12.84 -21.85 -11.38
N LEU A 25 12.33 -21.08 -12.33
CA LEU A 25 11.58 -21.61 -13.48
C LEU A 25 12.47 -21.96 -14.68
N GLY A 26 13.73 -21.54 -14.69
CA GLY A 26 14.59 -21.63 -15.89
C GLY A 26 14.02 -20.86 -17.08
N CYS A 27 13.22 -19.81 -16.84
CA CYS A 27 12.48 -19.09 -17.86
C CYS A 27 12.56 -17.58 -17.61
N ILE A 28 13.37 -16.89 -18.44
CA ILE A 28 13.63 -15.44 -18.33
C ILE A 28 12.37 -14.61 -18.58
N ASP A 29 11.47 -15.11 -19.42
CA ASP A 29 10.29 -14.41 -19.89
C ASP A 29 9.00 -14.83 -19.14
N ALA A 30 9.13 -15.40 -17.94
CA ALA A 30 7.98 -15.93 -17.20
C ALA A 30 7.05 -14.85 -16.61
N ILE A 31 7.60 -13.66 -16.34
CA ILE A 31 6.92 -12.56 -15.64
C ILE A 31 6.47 -11.51 -16.64
N ARG A 32 5.22 -11.05 -16.51
CA ARG A 32 4.69 -9.90 -17.24
C ARG A 32 4.90 -8.60 -16.48
N SER A 33 4.55 -8.60 -15.19
CA SER A 33 4.72 -7.41 -14.36
C SER A 33 4.92 -7.73 -12.88
N ILE A 34 5.55 -6.79 -12.16
CA ILE A 34 5.72 -6.81 -10.71
C ILE A 34 5.24 -5.47 -10.15
N THR A 35 4.39 -5.54 -9.14
CA THR A 35 3.88 -4.36 -8.41
C THR A 35 4.23 -4.50 -6.93
N ILE A 36 5.01 -3.57 -6.39
CA ILE A 36 5.17 -3.44 -4.93
C ILE A 36 4.02 -2.56 -4.45
N LEU A 37 3.20 -3.05 -3.53
CA LEU A 37 2.06 -2.30 -3.01
C LEU A 37 2.50 -1.37 -1.87
N PRO A 38 1.80 -0.23 -1.69
CA PRO A 38 2.15 0.72 -0.65
C PRO A 38 1.87 0.13 0.73
N LYS A 39 2.55 0.65 1.75
CA LYS A 39 2.39 0.14 3.12
C LYS A 39 1.05 0.58 3.65
N LYS A 40 0.19 -0.39 3.95
CA LYS A 40 -1.15 -0.12 4.50
C LYS A 40 -1.13 0.59 5.86
N LEU A 41 -0.06 0.40 6.65
CA LEU A 41 0.08 1.01 7.97
C LEU A 41 1.46 1.67 8.13
N PRO A 42 1.53 2.84 8.82
CA PRO A 42 2.79 3.39 9.29
C PRO A 42 3.56 2.35 10.13
N GLY A 43 4.85 2.16 9.87
CA GLY A 43 5.68 1.20 10.60
C GLY A 43 5.52 -0.27 10.17
N ALA A 44 4.91 -0.56 9.02
CA ALA A 44 4.86 -1.92 8.47
C ALA A 44 6.26 -2.54 8.39
N LYS A 45 6.43 -3.72 9.02
CA LYS A 45 7.71 -4.44 9.13
C LYS A 45 8.06 -5.28 7.90
N CYS A 46 7.09 -5.50 7.03
CA CYS A 46 7.25 -6.26 5.80
C CYS A 46 6.52 -5.57 4.64
N SER A 47 6.93 -5.93 3.43
CA SER A 47 6.33 -5.51 2.17
C SER A 47 5.43 -6.61 1.62
N THR A 48 4.52 -6.20 0.74
CA THR A 48 3.60 -7.07 0.02
C THR A 48 3.39 -6.53 -1.39
N GLY A 49 2.99 -7.40 -2.31
CA GLY A 49 2.77 -6.98 -3.69
C GLY A 49 2.30 -8.09 -4.59
N LEU A 50 2.33 -7.82 -5.89
CA LEU A 50 1.78 -8.68 -6.92
C LEU A 50 2.85 -9.06 -7.95
N VAL A 51 2.78 -10.29 -8.43
CA VAL A 51 3.55 -10.78 -9.58
C VAL A 51 2.56 -11.31 -10.61
N GLU A 52 2.47 -10.66 -11.75
CA GLU A 52 1.66 -11.14 -12.87
C GLU A 52 2.51 -12.06 -13.74
N MET A 53 2.13 -13.34 -13.79
CA MET A 53 2.76 -14.34 -14.64
C MET A 53 2.19 -14.31 -16.06
N LYS A 54 2.96 -14.77 -17.05
CA LYS A 54 2.45 -14.87 -18.44
C LYS A 54 1.36 -15.92 -18.62
N SER A 55 1.37 -17.00 -17.83
CA SER A 55 0.35 -18.05 -17.86
C SER A 55 -0.04 -18.51 -16.45
N VAL A 56 -1.19 -19.18 -16.34
CA VAL A 56 -1.64 -19.80 -15.08
C VAL A 56 -0.70 -20.94 -14.66
N GLU A 57 -0.24 -21.74 -15.63
CA GLU A 57 0.70 -22.85 -15.38
C GLU A 57 2.00 -22.34 -14.73
N LEU A 58 2.58 -21.26 -15.26
CA LEU A 58 3.76 -20.62 -14.66
C LEU A 58 3.47 -20.12 -13.24
N ALA A 59 2.29 -19.58 -13.00
CA ALA A 59 1.88 -19.15 -11.66
C ALA A 59 1.78 -20.30 -10.67
N VAL A 60 1.19 -21.44 -11.07
CA VAL A 60 1.12 -22.65 -10.24
C VAL A 60 2.53 -23.18 -9.93
N LYS A 61 3.39 -23.31 -10.96
CA LYS A 61 4.79 -23.75 -10.77
C LYS A 61 5.55 -22.81 -9.83
N THR A 62 5.36 -21.50 -9.99
CA THR A 62 5.98 -20.48 -9.13
C THR A 62 5.57 -20.65 -7.67
N ILE A 63 4.28 -20.81 -7.38
CA ILE A 63 3.83 -21.09 -6.00
C ILE A 63 4.48 -22.38 -5.48
N PHE A 64 4.47 -23.44 -6.27
CA PHE A 64 4.97 -24.74 -5.84
C PHE A 64 6.46 -24.71 -5.46
N ILE A 65 7.27 -23.95 -6.20
CA ILE A 65 8.73 -23.91 -6.02
C ILE A 65 9.15 -22.81 -5.03
N LEU A 66 8.48 -21.65 -5.04
CA LEU A 66 8.95 -20.43 -4.38
C LEU A 66 8.13 -20.01 -3.17
N ASN A 67 7.02 -20.67 -2.88
CA ASN A 67 6.34 -20.41 -1.63
C ASN A 67 7.29 -20.75 -0.47
N HIS A 68 7.36 -19.87 0.53
CA HIS A 68 8.32 -19.94 1.64
C HIS A 68 9.79 -19.67 1.27
N MET A 69 10.06 -19.07 0.10
CA MET A 69 11.39 -18.57 -0.22
C MET A 69 11.85 -17.49 0.76
N SER A 70 13.11 -17.57 1.18
CA SER A 70 13.77 -16.57 2.02
C SER A 70 14.32 -15.39 1.21
N PHE A 71 14.09 -14.18 1.72
CA PHE A 71 14.80 -12.98 1.27
C PHE A 71 15.54 -12.32 2.42
N GLU A 72 16.80 -11.97 2.17
CA GLU A 72 17.61 -11.17 3.08
C GLU A 72 17.18 -9.70 3.06
N SER A 73 17.32 -9.04 4.21
CA SER A 73 17.04 -7.62 4.39
C SER A 73 18.27 -6.91 4.95
N SER A 74 18.53 -5.70 4.48
CA SER A 74 19.50 -4.80 5.12
C SER A 74 19.07 -4.33 6.50
N LYS A 75 17.79 -4.49 6.85
CA LYS A 75 17.17 -3.98 8.09
C LYS A 75 16.88 -5.06 9.13
N SER A 76 17.19 -6.33 8.84
CA SER A 76 16.95 -7.46 9.73
C SER A 76 18.12 -8.43 9.67
N ARG A 77 18.48 -9.01 10.83
CA ARG A 77 19.46 -10.10 10.90
C ARG A 77 18.87 -11.46 10.50
N PHE A 78 17.55 -11.57 10.49
CA PHE A 78 16.85 -12.80 10.15
C PHE A 78 16.19 -12.67 8.77
N PRO A 79 16.24 -13.74 7.95
CA PRO A 79 15.62 -13.75 6.64
C PRO A 79 14.10 -13.68 6.73
N PHE A 80 13.50 -13.07 5.71
CA PHE A 80 12.06 -12.99 5.55
C PHE A 80 11.56 -14.18 4.75
N ILE A 81 10.68 -15.00 5.33
CA ILE A 81 10.05 -16.14 4.65
C ILE A 81 8.80 -15.64 3.92
N THR A 82 8.88 -15.54 2.60
CA THR A 82 7.82 -15.00 1.74
C THR A 82 6.69 -16.00 1.59
N LYS A 83 5.45 -15.53 1.51
CA LYS A 83 4.29 -16.40 1.20
C LYS A 83 3.71 -16.01 -0.14
N LEU A 84 3.41 -16.98 -0.99
CA LEU A 84 2.78 -16.80 -2.29
C LEU A 84 1.39 -17.44 -2.28
N CYS A 85 0.40 -16.71 -2.81
CA CYS A 85 -0.90 -17.27 -3.13
C CYS A 85 -1.44 -16.65 -4.41
N PHE A 86 -2.50 -17.21 -4.98
CA PHE A 86 -3.23 -16.51 -6.02
C PHE A 86 -3.84 -15.22 -5.47
N SER A 87 -3.70 -14.14 -6.23
CA SER A 87 -4.35 -12.88 -5.90
C SER A 87 -5.85 -12.97 -6.16
N LYS A 88 -6.61 -12.19 -5.41
CA LYS A 88 -8.04 -11.94 -5.72
C LYS A 88 -8.23 -11.13 -7.01
N TRP A 89 -7.20 -10.40 -7.45
CA TRP A 89 -7.23 -9.60 -8.67
C TRP A 89 -7.05 -10.50 -9.88
N SER A 90 -7.86 -10.28 -10.91
CA SER A 90 -7.79 -11.00 -12.18
C SER A 90 -7.03 -10.24 -13.25
N ASP A 91 -7.01 -8.90 -13.16
CA ASP A 91 -6.39 -8.01 -14.13
C ASP A 91 -5.66 -6.84 -13.46
N ILE A 92 -4.55 -6.43 -14.05
CA ILE A 92 -3.74 -5.26 -13.67
C ILE A 92 -3.52 -4.45 -14.94
N ARG A 93 -4.10 -3.26 -15.00
CA ARG A 93 -3.98 -2.39 -16.16
C ARG A 93 -3.70 -0.95 -15.76
N ARG A 94 -3.09 -0.19 -16.66
CA ARG A 94 -3.04 1.26 -16.53
C ARG A 94 -4.37 1.85 -17.01
N GLN A 95 -4.94 2.77 -16.23
CA GLN A 95 -6.31 3.24 -16.45
C GLN A 95 -6.49 4.01 -17.78
N SER A 96 -5.49 4.77 -18.22
CA SER A 96 -5.51 5.45 -19.52
C SER A 96 -4.11 5.84 -20.04
N THR A 97 -4.04 6.28 -21.28
CA THR A 97 -2.85 6.92 -21.89
C THR A 97 -2.71 8.33 -21.34
N GLY A 98 -2.31 8.47 -20.08
CA GLY A 98 -2.12 9.77 -19.41
C GLY A 98 -2.40 9.75 -17.91
N SER A 99 -3.22 8.80 -17.43
CA SER A 99 -3.42 8.57 -16.00
C SER A 99 -2.18 7.90 -15.38
N SER A 100 -1.80 8.41 -14.21
CA SER A 100 -0.78 7.82 -13.35
C SER A 100 -1.31 6.67 -12.48
N ASP A 101 -2.51 6.16 -12.74
CA ASP A 101 -3.14 5.20 -11.82
C ASP A 101 -3.12 3.77 -12.36
N LEU A 102 -2.76 2.85 -11.48
CA LEU A 102 -2.82 1.41 -11.69
C LEU A 102 -4.19 0.92 -11.24
N LEU A 103 -4.96 0.40 -12.19
CA LEU A 103 -6.25 -0.21 -11.92
C LEU A 103 -6.07 -1.72 -11.75
N LEU A 104 -6.48 -2.21 -10.59
CA LEU A 104 -6.63 -3.64 -10.33
C LEU A 104 -8.12 -3.95 -10.35
N SER A 105 -8.52 -5.00 -11.06
CA SER A 105 -9.93 -5.39 -11.16
C SER A 105 -10.13 -6.88 -10.88
N ILE A 106 -11.33 -7.22 -10.41
CA ILE A 106 -11.79 -8.59 -10.21
C ILE A 106 -12.85 -8.90 -11.26
N THR A 107 -12.53 -9.81 -12.16
CA THR A 107 -13.48 -10.35 -13.12
C THR A 107 -14.25 -11.47 -12.42
N PRO A 108 -15.58 -11.32 -12.21
CA PRO A 108 -16.37 -12.38 -11.61
C PRO A 108 -16.37 -13.61 -12.51
N CYS A 109 -16.11 -14.78 -11.93
CA CYS A 109 -16.27 -16.06 -12.60
C CYS A 109 -17.75 -16.43 -12.62
N ILE A 110 -18.54 -15.83 -13.50
CA ILE A 110 -19.94 -16.23 -13.71
C ILE A 110 -19.98 -17.46 -14.62
N SER A 111 -20.47 -18.59 -14.10
CA SER A 111 -20.91 -19.72 -14.93
C SER A 111 -22.05 -19.23 -15.82
N SER A 112 -22.00 -19.56 -17.11
CA SER A 112 -22.99 -19.14 -18.12
C SER A 112 -24.43 -19.60 -17.82
N SER A 113 -24.64 -20.44 -16.81
CA SER A 113 -25.92 -21.02 -16.43
C SER A 113 -26.69 -20.28 -15.32
N LEU A 114 -26.13 -19.21 -14.73
CA LEU A 114 -26.80 -18.48 -13.65
C LEU A 114 -27.02 -17.02 -14.04
N HIS A 115 -28.30 -16.74 -14.33
CA HIS A 115 -29.02 -15.47 -14.36
C HIS A 115 -28.23 -14.17 -14.10
N ASN A 116 -28.46 -13.20 -15.00
CA ASN A 116 -28.08 -11.78 -14.92
C ASN A 116 -28.10 -11.25 -13.49
N SER A 117 -26.93 -11.12 -12.90
CA SER A 117 -26.74 -10.33 -11.69
C SER A 117 -25.71 -9.25 -12.01
N GLU A 118 -26.14 -8.00 -11.88
CA GLU A 118 -25.29 -6.81 -11.91
C GLU A 118 -24.37 -6.81 -10.67
N TYR A 119 -23.43 -7.75 -10.60
CA TYR A 119 -22.39 -7.69 -9.59
C TYR A 119 -21.40 -6.62 -9.99
N ALA A 120 -21.31 -5.57 -9.17
CA ALA A 120 -20.31 -4.53 -9.34
C ALA A 120 -18.89 -5.14 -9.36
N VAL A 121 -18.18 -4.93 -10.46
CA VAL A 121 -16.77 -5.33 -10.61
C VAL A 121 -15.97 -4.58 -9.56
N SER A 122 -15.42 -5.31 -8.58
CA SER A 122 -14.54 -4.70 -7.58
C SER A 122 -13.27 -4.22 -8.25
N THR A 123 -13.01 -2.92 -8.13
CA THR A 123 -11.79 -2.27 -8.61
C THR A 123 -11.06 -1.61 -7.46
N ALA A 124 -9.74 -1.53 -7.57
CA ALA A 124 -8.91 -0.70 -6.71
C ALA A 124 -7.93 0.09 -7.57
N GLU A 125 -7.77 1.36 -7.24
CA GLU A 125 -6.88 2.28 -7.92
C GLU A 125 -5.70 2.59 -7.00
N TYR A 126 -4.48 2.46 -7.53
CA TYR A 126 -3.27 2.84 -6.83
C TYR A 126 -2.51 3.88 -7.65
N PRO A 127 -2.16 5.03 -7.07
CA PRO A 127 -1.31 6.00 -7.75
C PRO A 127 0.07 5.38 -8.01
N ILE A 128 0.54 5.48 -9.25
CA ILE A 128 1.84 5.02 -9.70
C ILE A 128 2.83 6.18 -9.52
N ALA A 129 3.92 5.91 -8.82
CA ALA A 129 5.07 6.80 -8.76
C ALA A 129 5.88 6.71 -10.07
N ARG A 130 6.12 5.48 -10.54
CA ARG A 130 6.91 5.22 -11.72
C ARG A 130 6.54 3.90 -12.41
N THR A 131 6.55 3.92 -13.74
CA THR A 131 6.53 2.72 -14.57
C THR A 131 7.89 2.56 -15.21
N THR A 132 8.54 1.40 -15.01
CA THR A 132 9.82 1.10 -15.65
C THR A 132 9.68 -0.19 -16.45
N LEU A 133 9.85 -0.10 -17.77
CA LEU A 133 10.04 -1.26 -18.63
C LEU A 133 11.47 -1.77 -18.42
N GLN A 134 11.60 -3.01 -17.99
CA GLN A 134 12.88 -3.68 -17.81
C GLN A 134 13.06 -4.69 -18.95
N THR A 135 14.16 -4.56 -19.69
CA THR A 135 14.57 -5.51 -20.71
C THR A 135 15.57 -6.49 -20.11
N THR A 136 15.32 -7.79 -20.29
CA THR A 136 16.14 -8.87 -19.76
C THR A 136 16.85 -9.58 -20.92
N GLY A 137 18.15 -9.28 -21.08
CA GLY A 137 19.05 -10.02 -21.98
C GLY A 137 18.94 -9.72 -23.48
N PRO A 138 19.78 -10.38 -24.31
CA PRO A 138 19.83 -10.19 -25.76
C PRO A 138 18.57 -10.64 -26.50
N ASP A 139 17.75 -11.49 -25.88
CA ASP A 139 16.51 -12.04 -26.45
C ASP A 139 15.35 -11.02 -26.47
N GLY A 140 15.54 -9.83 -25.90
CA GLY A 140 14.56 -8.74 -25.92
C GLY A 140 13.34 -8.96 -25.01
N ALA A 141 13.34 -10.02 -24.19
CA ALA A 141 12.29 -10.26 -23.20
C ALA A 141 12.15 -9.04 -22.28
N SER A 142 10.92 -8.59 -22.05
CA SER A 142 10.68 -7.41 -21.20
C SER A 142 9.54 -7.64 -20.21
N TRP A 143 9.68 -7.02 -19.04
CA TRP A 143 8.69 -7.02 -17.98
C TRP A 143 8.54 -5.63 -17.40
N THR A 144 7.39 -5.37 -16.77
CA THR A 144 7.07 -4.04 -16.25
C THR A 144 7.17 -4.01 -14.73
N LEU A 145 7.92 -3.04 -14.19
CA LEU A 145 7.87 -2.67 -12.78
C LEU A 145 6.89 -1.52 -12.58
N TRP A 146 5.87 -1.77 -11.76
CA TRP A 146 4.96 -0.75 -11.25
C TRP A 146 5.38 -0.34 -9.83
N GLU A 147 5.90 0.87 -9.69
CA GLU A 147 6.22 1.47 -8.40
C GLU A 147 5.04 2.33 -7.97
N THR A 148 4.35 1.96 -6.89
CA THR A 148 3.20 2.70 -6.38
C THR A 148 3.66 3.80 -5.42
N LYS A 149 2.91 4.90 -5.33
CA LYS A 149 3.18 5.96 -4.35
C LYS A 149 2.75 5.49 -2.96
N ASP A 150 3.57 5.78 -1.95
CA ASP A 150 3.21 5.54 -0.55
C ASP A 150 2.28 6.69 -0.08
N ILE A 151 0.99 6.41 0.05
CA ILE A 151 -0.04 7.41 0.42
C ILE A 151 0.22 8.01 1.81
N VAL A 152 0.95 7.29 2.67
CA VAL A 152 1.27 7.71 4.06
C VAL A 152 2.26 8.89 4.09
N THR A 153 3.15 9.01 3.10
CA THR A 153 4.17 10.08 3.11
C THR A 153 3.59 11.44 2.71
N GLU A 154 2.60 11.46 1.80
CA GLU A 154 1.95 12.72 1.39
C GLU A 154 1.13 13.36 2.51
N ALA A 155 0.48 12.56 3.39
CA ALA A 155 -0.27 13.11 4.52
C ALA A 155 0.63 13.82 5.54
N ILE A 156 1.90 13.40 5.67
CA ILE A 156 2.88 14.04 6.55
C ILE A 156 3.45 15.29 5.87
N ASP A 157 3.74 15.24 4.57
CA ASP A 157 4.22 16.41 3.81
C ASP A 157 3.18 17.53 3.74
N HIS A 158 1.89 17.22 3.57
CA HIS A 158 0.83 18.24 3.62
C HIS A 158 0.70 18.91 4.99
N VAL A 159 1.04 18.22 6.09
CA VAL A 159 1.06 18.82 7.44
C VAL A 159 2.32 19.67 7.63
N ALA A 160 3.47 19.22 7.13
CA ALA A 160 4.72 19.98 7.21
C ALA A 160 4.69 21.27 6.36
N VAL A 161 4.15 21.22 5.14
CA VAL A 161 4.03 22.38 4.24
C VAL A 161 3.06 23.44 4.78
N ASN A 162 2.11 23.07 5.64
CA ASN A 162 1.19 24.03 6.27
C ASN A 162 1.75 24.68 7.54
N LEU A 163 2.87 24.17 8.09
CA LEU A 163 3.50 24.75 9.28
C LEU A 163 4.55 25.82 8.96
N GLU A 164 5.04 25.89 7.71
CA GLU A 164 6.07 26.86 7.29
C GLU A 164 5.53 28.14 6.60
N ARG A 165 4.22 28.41 6.60
CA ARG A 165 3.73 29.73 6.16
C ARG A 165 3.86 30.76 7.30
N PRO A 166 4.65 31.83 7.12
CA PRO A 166 4.65 32.94 8.07
C PRO A 166 3.31 33.67 7.96
N THR A 167 2.56 33.74 9.05
CA THR A 167 1.39 34.61 9.19
C THR A 167 1.87 36.06 9.38
N ASP A 168 2.08 36.76 8.27
CA ASP A 168 1.98 38.21 8.23
C ASP A 168 0.57 38.58 7.78
N THR A 169 -0.20 39.29 8.61
CA THR A 169 -1.04 40.46 8.23
C THR A 169 -1.71 41.05 9.48
N SER A 170 -1.18 42.21 9.86
CA SER A 170 -1.73 43.40 10.54
C SER A 170 -3.10 43.38 11.25
N LEU A 171 -3.02 43.88 12.49
CA LEU A 171 -3.98 44.70 13.25
C LEU A 171 -5.02 45.50 12.45
N ASN A 172 -6.29 45.44 12.90
CA ASN A 172 -7.03 46.63 13.32
C ASN A 172 -8.27 46.27 14.15
N GLU A 173 -8.29 46.79 15.38
CA GLU A 173 -9.38 47.42 16.17
C GLU A 173 -10.83 46.90 16.06
N LEU A 174 -11.71 46.85 17.07
CA LEU A 174 -11.79 47.47 18.41
C LEU A 174 -13.08 46.90 19.04
N ARG A 175 -13.05 46.43 20.29
CA ARG A 175 -13.81 47.04 21.41
C ARG A 175 -13.73 46.19 22.67
N VAL A 176 -13.09 46.82 23.64
CA VAL A 176 -13.06 46.55 25.07
C VAL A 176 -14.43 46.82 25.69
N THR A 177 -14.88 45.93 26.56
CA THR A 177 -15.51 46.30 27.84
C THR A 177 -15.11 45.27 28.89
N GLU A 178 -14.09 45.61 29.67
CA GLU A 178 -13.83 45.09 31.02
C GLU A 178 -14.92 45.67 31.97
N ASN A 179 -15.44 45.05 33.03
CA ASN A 179 -14.87 44.54 34.30
C ASN A 179 -16.09 44.19 35.22
N PRO A 180 -15.98 43.71 36.49
CA PRO A 180 -14.97 42.87 37.18
C PRO A 180 -15.64 41.74 38.04
N PRO A 181 -14.86 40.89 38.75
CA PRO A 181 -15.38 39.94 39.73
C PRO A 181 -15.56 40.59 41.11
N THR A 182 -16.64 40.27 41.84
CA THR A 182 -16.83 40.67 43.25
C THR A 182 -16.79 39.46 44.16
N THR A 183 -15.76 39.40 44.99
CA THR A 183 -15.61 38.53 46.16
C THR A 183 -16.51 39.01 47.30
N LEU A 184 -17.16 38.11 48.03
CA LEU A 184 -17.56 38.35 49.43
C LEU A 184 -17.67 37.03 50.20
N PHE A 185 -16.94 37.00 51.32
CA PHE A 185 -16.93 36.00 52.38
C PHE A 185 -18.34 35.70 52.92
N THR A 186 -18.58 34.49 53.47
CA THR A 186 -18.65 34.17 54.92
C THR A 186 -19.31 32.80 55.13
N ALA A 187 -18.69 31.93 55.92
CA ALA A 187 -19.28 30.68 56.44
C ALA A 187 -20.19 30.95 57.67
N PRO A 188 -21.07 30.02 58.04
CA PRO A 188 -20.79 29.33 59.30
C PRO A 188 -21.10 27.81 59.33
N ARG A 189 -20.66 27.25 60.45
CA ARG A 189 -20.42 25.86 60.89
C ARG A 189 -21.66 24.98 61.19
N GLN A 190 -21.36 23.66 61.17
CA GLN A 190 -21.88 22.54 61.99
C GLN A 190 -23.33 22.07 61.70
N THR A 191 -23.70 20.78 61.75
CA THR A 191 -23.33 19.66 62.64
C THR A 191 -23.47 18.28 61.95
N ASN A 192 -22.67 17.33 62.43
CA ASN A 192 -22.84 15.87 62.54
C ASN A 192 -24.17 15.25 62.07
N ASP A 193 -24.11 14.14 61.33
CA ASP A 193 -24.50 12.85 61.93
C ASP A 193 -23.94 11.62 61.18
N LYS A 194 -23.84 10.54 61.94
CA LYS A 194 -23.09 9.31 61.71
C LYS A 194 -24.08 8.16 61.76
N THR A 195 -24.26 7.34 60.71
CA THR A 195 -24.61 5.92 60.91
C THR A 195 -24.46 5.08 59.63
N SER A 196 -23.73 3.98 59.82
CA SER A 196 -23.78 2.63 59.23
C SER A 196 -23.96 2.42 57.73
#